data_AF-A0A7S3S0A7-F1
#
_entry.id   AF-A0A7S3S0A7-F1
#
_cell.length_a   1.000
_cell.length_b   1.000
_cell.length_c   1.000
_cell.angle_alpha   90.00
_cell.angle_beta   90.00
_cell.angle_gamma   90.00
#
_symmetry.space_group_name_H-M   'P 1'
#
loop_
_entity.id
_entity.type
_entity.pdbx_description
1 polymer ?
#
loop_
_entity_poly.entity_id
_entity_poly.type
_entity_poly.pdbx_seq_one_letter_code
_entity_poly.pdbx_strand_id
1 'polypeptide(L)'
;LLTLAALLLWLFWPFPPAPVPEFDCNAGFANWQAGWSVDKKAWCCAHTGRGCATPPPATTSAPYDCNAGFANWKAGWSEPKQTWCCTHTGRGCPEPTPPVTSPPKPQTPAPPNQCQIGGVDTWTAEKRKWCCEKYKNGCPTAAPAPAPAYDCNAGFANWQAG
;
A
#
# COMPACT_ATOMS: atom_id res chain seq x y z
N LEU A 1 8.87 62.42 -3.33
CA LEU A 1 7.62 63.10 -2.92
C LEU A 1 6.48 62.89 -3.93
N LEU A 2 6.70 63.04 -5.24
CA LEU A 2 5.66 62.81 -6.26
C LEU A 2 5.29 61.33 -6.50
N THR A 3 6.17 60.36 -6.22
CA THR A 3 5.89 58.92 -6.37
C THR A 3 5.09 58.32 -5.21
N LEU A 4 5.30 58.82 -3.99
CA LEU A 4 4.54 58.40 -2.80
C LEU A 4 3.08 58.89 -2.85
N ALA A 5 2.82 60.05 -3.45
CA ALA A 5 1.46 60.55 -3.67
C ALA A 5 0.67 59.66 -4.65
N ALA A 6 1.31 59.13 -5.70
CA ALA A 6 0.66 58.21 -6.64
C ALA A 6 0.37 56.83 -6.03
N LEU A 7 1.25 56.30 -5.19
CA LEU A 7 1.04 55.05 -4.44
C LEU A 7 -0.05 55.18 -3.37
N LEU A 8 -0.15 56.33 -2.70
CA LEU A 8 -1.23 56.61 -1.73
C LEU A 8 -2.59 56.80 -2.41
N LEU A 9 -2.62 57.35 -3.64
CA LEU A 9 -3.85 57.48 -4.44
C LEU A 9 -4.34 56.15 -5.04
N TRP A 10 -3.47 55.14 -5.19
CA TRP A 10 -3.86 53.78 -5.58
C TRP A 10 -4.41 52.96 -4.40
N LEU A 11 -4.01 53.25 -3.17
CA LEU A 11 -4.51 52.56 -1.96
C LEU A 11 -5.87 53.10 -1.49
N PHE A 12 -6.30 54.27 -1.97
CA PHE A 12 -7.58 54.91 -1.64
C PHE A 12 -8.56 54.96 -2.81
N TRP A 13 -8.31 54.24 -3.91
CA TRP A 13 -9.33 54.04 -4.93
C TRP A 13 -10.14 52.79 -4.58
N PRO A 14 -11.38 52.90 -4.06
CA PRO A 14 -12.23 51.74 -3.94
C PRO A 14 -12.50 51.28 -5.37
N PHE A 15 -11.96 50.12 -5.75
CA PHE A 15 -12.50 49.38 -6.87
C PHE A 15 -13.98 49.17 -6.52
N PRO A 16 -14.94 49.76 -7.26
CA PRO A 16 -16.33 49.48 -7.00
C PRO A 16 -16.49 47.96 -7.14
N PRO A 17 -17.00 47.24 -6.11
CA PRO A 17 -17.33 45.85 -6.29
C PRO A 17 -18.26 45.78 -7.50
N ALA A 18 -17.93 44.90 -8.45
CA ALA A 18 -18.78 44.70 -9.62
C ALA A 18 -20.24 44.58 -9.15
N PRO A 19 -21.21 45.23 -9.82
CA PRO A 19 -22.61 45.13 -9.43
C PRO A 19 -22.97 43.65 -9.40
N VAL A 20 -23.17 43.12 -8.19
CA VAL A 20 -23.67 41.76 -7.99
C VAL A 20 -24.98 41.69 -8.75
N PRO A 21 -25.15 40.77 -9.72
CA PRO A 21 -26.40 40.68 -10.43
C PRO A 21 -27.48 40.39 -9.39
N GLU A 22 -28.50 41.24 -9.32
CA GLU A 22 -29.67 41.03 -8.48
C GLU A 22 -30.44 39.83 -9.05
N PHE A 23 -30.01 38.64 -8.67
CA PHE A 23 -30.67 37.41 -9.09
C PHE A 23 -31.88 37.17 -8.19
N ASP A 24 -33.09 37.41 -8.72
CA ASP A 24 -34.31 37.02 -8.04
C ASP A 24 -34.46 35.49 -8.05
N CYS A 25 -34.21 34.86 -6.89
CA CYS A 25 -34.28 33.43 -6.67
C CYS A 25 -35.71 32.87 -6.60
N ASN A 26 -36.73 33.70 -6.63
CA ASN A 26 -38.13 33.26 -6.73
C ASN A 26 -38.62 33.25 -8.18
N ALA A 27 -38.08 34.14 -9.02
CA ALA A 27 -38.44 34.22 -10.43
C ALA A 27 -38.12 32.92 -11.18
N GLY A 28 -39.18 32.23 -11.63
CA GLY A 28 -39.07 30.97 -12.37
C GLY A 28 -38.57 29.81 -11.51
N PHE A 29 -38.70 29.89 -10.17
CA PHE A 29 -38.22 28.82 -9.29
C PHE A 29 -38.85 27.47 -9.64
N ALA A 30 -40.12 27.40 -10.00
CA ALA A 30 -40.79 26.12 -10.33
C ALA A 30 -40.08 25.29 -11.43
N ASN A 31 -39.38 25.95 -12.37
CA ASN A 31 -38.64 25.32 -13.46
C ASN A 31 -37.14 25.67 -13.42
N TRP A 32 -36.61 26.01 -12.24
CA TRP A 32 -35.25 26.54 -12.07
C TRP A 32 -34.17 25.64 -12.69
N GLN A 33 -34.36 24.31 -12.65
CA GLN A 33 -33.41 23.32 -13.17
C GLN A 33 -33.15 23.48 -14.68
N ALA A 34 -34.19 23.79 -15.46
CA ALA A 34 -34.07 23.98 -16.91
C ALA A 34 -33.99 25.47 -17.28
N GLY A 35 -34.66 26.34 -16.53
CA GLY A 35 -34.86 27.75 -16.88
C GLY A 35 -33.84 28.73 -16.31
N TRP A 36 -33.09 28.36 -15.26
CA TRP A 36 -32.04 29.25 -14.74
C TRP A 36 -30.70 29.01 -15.43
N SER A 37 -29.97 30.11 -15.67
CA SER A 37 -28.56 30.08 -16.05
C SER A 37 -27.71 29.46 -14.93
N VAL A 38 -26.52 29.00 -15.31
CA VAL A 38 -25.55 28.40 -14.36
C VAL A 38 -25.22 29.38 -13.23
N ASP A 39 -25.01 30.66 -13.57
CA ASP A 39 -24.65 31.69 -12.59
C ASP A 39 -25.78 32.00 -11.63
N LYS A 40 -27.03 32.06 -12.11
CA LYS A 40 -28.21 32.27 -11.25
C LYS A 40 -28.40 31.12 -10.27
N LYS A 41 -28.20 29.87 -10.73
CA LYS A 41 -28.25 28.67 -9.86
C LYS A 41 -27.17 28.72 -8.79
N ALA A 42 -25.92 29.00 -9.18
CA ALA A 42 -24.80 29.09 -8.26
C ALA A 42 -25.01 30.19 -7.21
N TRP A 43 -25.42 31.39 -7.65
CA TRP A 43 -25.63 32.52 -6.75
C TRP A 43 -26.79 32.29 -5.79
N CYS A 44 -27.95 31.85 -6.30
CA CYS A 44 -29.13 31.59 -5.48
C CYS A 44 -28.92 30.44 -4.50
N CYS A 45 -28.15 29.42 -4.89
CA CYS A 45 -27.77 28.33 -4.00
C CYS A 45 -26.89 28.84 -2.86
N ALA A 46 -25.91 29.70 -3.15
CA ALA A 46 -25.00 30.25 -2.14
C ALA A 46 -25.66 31.26 -1.18
N HIS A 47 -26.57 32.11 -1.67
CA HIS A 47 -27.11 33.23 -0.88
C HIS A 47 -28.47 32.95 -0.25
N THR A 48 -29.29 32.10 -0.88
CA THR A 48 -30.67 31.85 -0.44
C THR A 48 -30.99 30.37 -0.21
N GLY A 49 -30.03 29.47 -0.49
CA GLY A 49 -30.22 28.03 -0.42
C GLY A 49 -31.20 27.48 -1.46
N ARG A 50 -31.54 28.25 -2.49
CA ARG A 50 -32.52 27.88 -3.52
C ARG A 50 -31.83 27.56 -4.84
N GLY A 51 -32.34 26.57 -5.55
CA GLY A 51 -31.83 26.19 -6.88
C GLY A 51 -30.47 25.52 -6.83
N CYS A 52 -30.13 24.92 -5.70
CA CYS A 52 -29.04 23.96 -5.63
C CYS A 52 -29.46 22.72 -6.41
N ALA A 53 -28.64 22.29 -7.37
CA ALA A 53 -28.73 20.91 -7.84
C ALA A 53 -28.55 20.05 -6.61
N THR A 54 -29.61 19.34 -6.21
CA THR A 54 -29.39 18.16 -5.37
C THR A 54 -28.33 17.37 -6.12
N PRO A 55 -27.17 17.07 -5.49
CA PRO A 55 -26.22 16.17 -6.12
C PRO A 55 -27.03 14.96 -6.62
N PRO A 56 -26.76 14.46 -7.83
CA PRO A 56 -27.45 13.26 -8.31
C PRO A 56 -27.45 12.26 -7.16
N PRO A 57 -28.56 11.52 -6.90
CA PRO A 57 -28.57 10.54 -5.85
C PRO A 57 -27.29 9.74 -6.04
N ALA A 58 -26.37 9.86 -5.08
CA ALA A 58 -25.13 9.14 -5.16
C ALA A 58 -25.60 7.70 -5.28
N THR A 59 -25.39 7.09 -6.45
CA THR A 59 -25.55 5.66 -6.59
C THR A 59 -24.38 5.09 -5.81
N THR A 60 -24.49 5.15 -4.49
CA THR A 60 -23.55 4.62 -3.50
C THR A 60 -23.73 3.11 -3.44
N SER A 61 -24.00 2.46 -4.59
CA SER A 61 -23.68 1.06 -4.72
C SER A 61 -22.16 1.02 -4.59
N ALA A 62 -21.69 0.44 -3.49
CA ALA A 62 -20.29 0.16 -3.31
C ALA A 62 -19.74 -0.44 -4.62
N PRO A 63 -18.56 0.00 -5.09
CA PRO A 63 -17.98 -0.49 -6.34
C PRO A 63 -17.76 -2.01 -6.33
N TYR A 64 -17.76 -2.62 -5.13
CA TYR A 64 -17.69 -4.06 -4.95
C TYR A 64 -18.69 -4.56 -3.90
N ASP A 65 -19.40 -5.64 -4.21
CA ASP A 65 -20.16 -6.41 -3.23
C ASP A 65 -19.24 -7.45 -2.53
N CYS A 66 -18.93 -7.19 -1.26
CA CYS A 66 -18.07 -8.03 -0.43
C CYS A 66 -18.74 -9.29 0.13
N ASN A 67 -20.04 -9.47 -0.09
CA ASN A 67 -20.75 -10.71 0.23
C ASN A 67 -20.77 -11.67 -0.96
N ALA A 68 -20.83 -11.13 -2.18
CA ALA A 68 -20.82 -11.92 -3.41
C ALA A 68 -19.55 -12.78 -3.53
N GLY A 69 -19.73 -14.10 -3.43
CA GLY A 69 -18.66 -15.08 -3.54
C GLY A 69 -17.69 -15.08 -2.36
N PHE A 70 -18.07 -14.55 -1.19
CA PHE A 70 -17.19 -14.46 -0.03
C PHE A 70 -16.62 -15.82 0.41
N ALA A 71 -17.39 -16.92 0.31
CA ALA A 71 -16.91 -18.25 0.70
C ALA A 71 -15.62 -18.70 -0.04
N ASN A 72 -15.45 -18.26 -1.29
CA ASN A 72 -14.29 -18.60 -2.13
C ASN A 72 -13.49 -17.34 -2.52
N TRP A 73 -13.52 -16.30 -1.68
CA TRP A 73 -12.96 -14.99 -2.01
C TRP A 73 -11.49 -15.04 -2.44
N LYS A 74 -10.67 -15.89 -1.82
CA LYS A 74 -9.23 -16.03 -2.12
C LYS A 74 -8.96 -16.36 -3.59
N ALA A 75 -9.79 -17.23 -4.19
CA ALA A 75 -9.65 -17.64 -5.59
C ALA A 75 -10.61 -16.90 -6.54
N GLY A 76 -11.75 -16.42 -6.02
CA GLY A 76 -12.83 -15.86 -6.83
C GLY A 76 -12.86 -14.33 -6.89
N TRP A 77 -12.16 -13.61 -6.02
CA TRP A 77 -12.11 -12.16 -6.06
C TRP A 77 -10.87 -11.68 -6.79
N SER A 78 -11.03 -10.64 -7.60
CA SER A 78 -9.91 -9.88 -8.15
C SER A 78 -9.15 -9.12 -7.05
N GLU A 79 -7.85 -8.89 -7.23
CA GLU A 79 -7.02 -8.14 -6.26
C GLU A 79 -7.63 -6.77 -5.84
N PRO A 80 -8.20 -5.96 -6.76
CA PRO A 80 -8.85 -4.71 -6.38
C PRO A 80 -10.05 -4.92 -5.47
N LYS A 81 -10.84 -5.97 -5.69
CA LYS A 81 -12.00 -6.32 -4.86
C LYS A 81 -11.54 -6.77 -3.47
N GLN A 82 -10.51 -7.61 -3.39
CA GLN A 82 -9.94 -8.06 -2.10
C GLN A 82 -9.43 -6.86 -1.30
N THR A 83 -8.63 -5.99 -1.92
CA THR A 83 -8.11 -4.78 -1.28
C THR A 83 -9.23 -3.86 -0.81
N TRP A 84 -10.21 -3.59 -1.68
CA TRP A 84 -11.30 -2.69 -1.33
C TRP A 84 -12.16 -3.25 -0.18
N CYS A 85 -12.55 -4.52 -0.27
CA CYS A 85 -13.35 -5.19 0.75
C CYS A 85 -12.62 -5.35 2.09
N CYS A 86 -11.31 -5.59 2.05
CA CYS A 86 -10.50 -5.64 3.26
C CYS A 86 -10.49 -4.26 3.96
N THR A 87 -10.24 -3.18 3.22
CA THR A 87 -10.16 -1.82 3.79
C THR A 87 -11.51 -1.27 4.26
N HIS A 88 -12.60 -1.54 3.53
CA HIS A 88 -13.90 -0.90 3.79
C HIS A 88 -14.83 -1.76 4.64
N THR A 89 -14.67 -3.09 4.61
CA THR A 89 -15.58 -4.03 5.29
C THR A 89 -14.86 -5.03 6.21
N GLY A 90 -13.53 -5.04 6.23
CA GLY A 90 -12.74 -6.00 7.01
C GLY A 90 -12.85 -7.44 6.51
N ARG A 91 -13.33 -7.66 5.28
CA ARG A 91 -13.57 -8.99 4.71
C ARG A 91 -12.61 -9.28 3.58
N GLY A 92 -12.16 -10.53 3.51
CA GLY A 92 -11.32 -11.01 2.43
C GLY A 92 -9.93 -10.36 2.45
N CYS A 93 -9.43 -10.08 3.65
CA CYS A 93 -8.07 -9.62 3.82
C CYS A 93 -7.11 -10.78 3.54
N PRO A 94 -6.15 -10.62 2.61
CA PRO A 94 -5.05 -11.57 2.51
C PRO A 94 -4.42 -11.69 3.90
N GLU A 95 -4.22 -12.93 4.35
CA GLU A 95 -3.35 -13.17 5.50
C GLU A 95 -2.00 -12.51 5.19
N PRO A 96 -1.33 -11.90 6.18
CA PRO A 96 0.02 -11.43 5.99
C PRO A 96 0.80 -12.63 5.48
N THR A 97 1.14 -12.62 4.20
CA THR A 97 1.94 -13.68 3.63
C THR A 97 3.21 -13.72 4.47
N PRO A 98 3.60 -14.87 5.06
CA PRO A 98 4.95 -15.01 5.55
C PRO A 98 5.84 -14.55 4.38
N PRO A 99 6.81 -13.67 4.61
CA PRO A 99 7.47 -12.89 3.57
C PRO A 99 7.79 -13.81 2.40
N VAL A 100 6.99 -13.71 1.33
CA VAL A 100 7.18 -14.49 0.12
C VAL A 100 8.57 -14.16 -0.29
N THR A 101 9.40 -15.19 -0.32
CA THR A 101 10.78 -15.14 -0.77
C THR A 101 10.74 -14.56 -2.18
N SER A 102 10.92 -13.25 -2.27
CA SER A 102 11.07 -12.52 -3.52
C SER A 102 12.17 -13.20 -4.35
N PRO A 103 12.11 -13.12 -5.70
CA PRO A 103 13.20 -13.57 -6.57
C PRO A 103 14.54 -13.09 -6.00
N PRO A 104 15.60 -13.92 -6.01
CA PRO A 104 16.81 -13.67 -5.24
C PRO A 104 17.43 -12.33 -5.65
N LYS A 105 17.14 -11.30 -4.86
CA LYS A 105 17.93 -10.08 -4.80
C LYS A 105 19.36 -10.54 -4.46
N PRO A 106 20.41 -10.02 -5.13
CA PRO A 106 21.79 -10.36 -4.81
C PRO A 106 22.01 -10.20 -3.30
N GLN A 107 22.15 -11.31 -2.60
CA GLN A 107 22.38 -11.34 -1.16
C GLN A 107 23.81 -10.87 -0.95
N THR A 108 24.00 -9.67 -0.45
CA THR A 108 25.27 -9.29 0.15
C THR A 108 25.53 -10.27 1.30
N PRO A 109 26.64 -11.05 1.31
CA PRO A 109 26.88 -12.06 2.33
C PRO A 109 26.86 -11.43 3.73
N ALA A 110 26.14 -12.06 4.66
CA ALA A 110 26.21 -11.70 6.07
C ALA A 110 27.67 -11.82 6.57
N PRO A 111 28.12 -10.93 7.47
CA PRO A 111 29.46 -11.01 8.04
C PRO A 111 29.74 -12.42 8.63
N PRO A 112 30.87 -13.06 8.30
CA PRO A 112 31.15 -14.46 8.63
C PRO A 112 31.34 -14.74 10.14
N ASN A 113 31.29 -13.71 10.98
CA ASN A 113 31.64 -13.77 12.40
C ASN A 113 30.47 -13.97 13.39
N GLN A 114 29.25 -14.18 12.91
CA GLN A 114 28.06 -14.25 13.76
C GLN A 114 27.67 -15.69 14.14
N CYS A 115 28.48 -16.34 14.98
CA CYS A 115 28.37 -17.77 15.32
C CYS A 115 27.19 -18.14 16.24
N GLN A 116 26.42 -17.16 16.73
CA GLN A 116 25.28 -17.36 17.63
C GLN A 116 23.92 -17.25 16.91
N ILE A 117 23.92 -16.85 15.63
CA ILE A 117 22.70 -16.61 14.86
C ILE A 117 22.48 -17.78 13.89
N GLY A 118 21.38 -18.51 14.07
CA GLY A 118 21.01 -19.68 13.26
C GLY A 118 21.76 -20.96 13.64
N GLY A 119 21.27 -22.10 13.18
CA GLY A 119 21.87 -23.43 13.42
C GLY A 119 22.92 -23.81 12.36
N VAL A 120 23.80 -24.76 12.68
CA VAL A 120 24.91 -25.21 11.79
C VAL A 120 24.42 -25.74 10.45
N ASP A 121 23.19 -26.27 10.41
CA ASP A 121 22.53 -26.78 9.20
C ASP A 121 22.12 -25.67 8.23
N THR A 122 22.02 -24.44 8.72
CA THR A 122 21.64 -23.27 7.92
C THR A 122 22.83 -22.36 7.62
N TRP A 123 24.05 -22.71 8.05
CA TRP A 123 25.25 -21.90 7.85
C TRP A 123 25.89 -22.17 6.48
N THR A 124 26.37 -21.10 5.83
CA THR A 124 27.24 -21.22 4.65
C THR A 124 28.59 -21.82 5.05
N ALA A 125 29.32 -22.37 4.07
CA ALA A 125 30.62 -23.01 4.31
C ALA A 125 31.64 -22.02 4.95
N GLU A 126 31.59 -20.74 4.57
CA GLU A 126 32.49 -19.70 5.05
C GLU A 126 32.23 -19.36 6.51
N LYS A 127 30.95 -19.16 6.87
CA LYS A 127 30.54 -18.91 8.25
C LYS A 127 30.90 -20.10 9.14
N ARG A 128 30.65 -21.32 8.65
CA ARG A 128 30.97 -22.56 9.36
C ARG A 128 32.48 -22.72 9.59
N LYS A 129 33.30 -22.43 8.58
CA LYS A 129 34.77 -22.45 8.69
C LYS A 129 35.27 -21.43 9.73
N TRP A 130 34.85 -20.18 9.62
CA TRP A 130 35.31 -19.12 10.53
C TRP A 130 34.90 -19.37 11.98
N CYS A 131 33.65 -19.79 12.21
CA CYS A 131 33.13 -20.10 13.55
C CYS A 131 33.78 -21.34 14.18
N CYS A 132 34.08 -22.36 13.38
CA CYS A 132 34.85 -23.51 13.85
C CYS A 132 36.29 -23.14 14.23
N GLU A 133 36.96 -22.33 13.40
CA GLU A 133 38.34 -21.90 13.66
C GLU A 133 38.45 -21.02 14.91
N LYS A 134 37.55 -20.05 15.07
CA LYS A 134 37.62 -19.06 16.15
C LYS A 134 36.95 -19.48 17.45
N TYR A 135 35.85 -20.23 17.38
CA TYR A 135 35.00 -20.52 18.54
C TYR A 135 34.69 -22.01 18.74
N LYS A 136 35.23 -22.90 17.89
CA LYS A 136 34.95 -24.35 17.92
C LYS A 136 33.46 -24.72 17.79
N ASN A 137 32.63 -23.77 17.34
CA ASN A 137 31.21 -23.96 17.12
C ASN A 137 30.95 -24.39 15.67
N GLY A 138 30.18 -25.46 15.49
CA GLY A 138 29.77 -25.94 14.16
C GLY A 138 30.91 -26.50 13.31
N CYS A 139 31.97 -27.02 13.93
CA CYS A 139 33.02 -27.73 13.21
C CYS A 139 32.45 -28.93 12.44
N PRO A 140 32.85 -29.14 11.17
CA PRO A 140 32.50 -30.37 10.49
C PRO A 140 33.09 -31.53 11.29
N THR A 141 32.23 -32.45 11.73
CA THR A 141 32.68 -33.76 12.17
C THR A 141 33.40 -34.38 10.99
N ALA A 142 34.63 -34.86 11.20
CA ALA A 142 35.44 -35.42 10.12
C ALA A 142 34.61 -36.47 9.37
N ALA A 143 34.46 -36.28 8.05
CA ALA A 143 33.89 -37.33 7.22
C ALA A 143 34.75 -38.60 7.43
N PRO A 144 34.12 -39.78 7.65
CA PRO A 144 34.87 -41.01 7.75
C PRO A 144 35.74 -41.17 6.50
N ALA A 145 36.98 -41.65 6.68
CA ALA A 145 37.90 -41.86 5.57
C ALA A 145 37.22 -42.72 4.49
N PRO A 146 37.46 -42.46 3.19
CA PRO A 146 36.90 -43.28 2.14
C PRO A 146 37.30 -44.74 2.39
N ALA A 147 36.31 -45.63 2.39
CA ALA A 147 36.54 -47.05 2.55
C ALA A 147 37.54 -47.53 1.49
N PRO A 148 38.48 -48.44 1.82
CA PRO A 148 39.37 -49.02 0.82
C PRO A 148 38.54 -49.70 -0.27
N ALA A 149 38.94 -49.50 -1.53
CA ALA A 149 38.15 -49.80 -2.72
C ALA A 149 37.75 -51.28 -2.92
N TYR A 150 38.14 -52.19 -2.03
CA TYR A 150 37.91 -53.64 -2.16
C TYR A 150 37.47 -54.34 -0.86
N ASP A 151 37.02 -53.60 0.16
CA ASP A 151 36.45 -54.21 1.38
C ASP A 151 34.92 -54.05 1.42
N CYS A 152 34.21 -55.14 1.12
CA CYS A 152 32.74 -55.18 1.14
C CYS A 152 32.14 -55.15 2.56
N ASN A 153 32.95 -55.34 3.61
CA ASN A 153 32.48 -55.28 5.01
C ASN A 153 32.61 -53.87 5.62
N ALA A 154 33.37 -52.96 4.99
CA ALA A 154 33.57 -51.60 5.48
C ALA A 154 32.35 -50.67 5.32
N GLY A 155 31.34 -51.09 4.55
CA GLY A 155 30.16 -50.28 4.25
C GLY A 155 29.09 -50.23 5.35
N PHE A 156 29.05 -51.20 6.27
CA PHE A 156 27.91 -51.37 7.21
C PHE A 156 27.87 -50.33 8.34
N ALA A 157 29.03 -49.81 8.77
CA ALA A 157 29.12 -48.82 9.84
C ALA A 157 28.51 -47.45 9.48
N ASN A 158 28.30 -47.16 8.18
CA ASN A 158 27.80 -45.87 7.71
C ASN A 158 26.27 -45.75 7.71
N TRP A 159 25.52 -46.82 7.99
CA TRP A 159 24.05 -46.84 7.90
C TRP A 159 23.33 -46.72 9.26
N GLN A 160 24.03 -46.84 10.39
CA GLN A 160 23.41 -46.85 11.73
C GLN A 160 23.40 -45.48 12.43
N ALA A 161 23.91 -44.43 11.80
CA ALA A 161 24.06 -43.09 12.39
C ALA A 161 23.26 -41.98 11.67
N GLY A 162 22.12 -42.34 11.07
CA GLY A 162 21.14 -41.40 10.51
C GLY A 162 19.92 -41.26 11.41
#